data_AF-A0A142X9E4-F1
#
_entry.id   AF-A0A142X9E4-F1
#
_cell.length_a   1.000
_cell.length_b   1.000
_cell.length_c   1.000
_cell.angle_alpha   90.00
_cell.angle_beta   90.00
_cell.angle_gamma   90.00
#
_symmetry.space_group_name_H-M   'P 1'
#
loop_
_entity.id
_entity.type
_entity.pdbx_description
1 polymer ?
#
loop_
_entity_poly.entity_id
_entity_poly.type
_entity_poly.pdbx_seq_one_letter_code
_entity_poly.pdbx_strand_id
1 'polypeptide(L)'
;MSTRALLVSVGLLCVCGEVRAQQPAPQPIPNPGSPLIPPTGLPLPGSSPITLPPIPVEKTVDDLIAELERLHAQKADLEKKEQELKAVLRKRLQLQTERLQKLGVTLKDVKPGAPDRVGRILLEGTAEKDEKKILDVIGIRPGEVLRYPVLEEARIKLEKTGFRDVVVEVVSNKQDAQFKDIRVRVEELKR
;
A
#
# COMPACT_ATOMS: atom_id res chain seq x y z
N MET A 1 -35.02 -36.10 -25.90
CA MET A 1 -34.54 -36.69 -24.63
C MET A 1 -33.50 -35.74 -24.05
N SER A 2 -33.81 -35.12 -22.91
CA SER A 2 -33.07 -33.98 -22.35
C SER A 2 -32.35 -34.43 -21.07
N THR A 3 -31.03 -34.45 -21.09
CA THR A 3 -30.19 -34.76 -19.92
C THR A 3 -29.68 -33.47 -19.30
N ARG A 4 -30.22 -33.12 -18.14
CA ARG A 4 -29.72 -32.03 -17.28
C ARG A 4 -28.58 -32.57 -16.42
N ALA A 5 -27.38 -32.05 -16.62
CA ALA A 5 -26.24 -32.30 -15.74
C ALA A 5 -26.25 -31.28 -14.60
N LEU A 6 -26.33 -31.78 -13.35
CA LEU A 6 -26.22 -31.02 -12.12
C LEU A 6 -24.74 -30.99 -11.70
N LEU A 7 -24.10 -29.83 -11.81
CA LEU A 7 -22.76 -29.58 -11.29
C LEU A 7 -22.86 -29.12 -9.83
N VAL A 8 -22.35 -29.93 -8.92
CA VAL A 8 -22.20 -29.61 -7.49
C VAL A 8 -20.82 -29.02 -7.29
N SER A 9 -20.76 -27.72 -7.05
CA SER A 9 -19.51 -26.99 -6.78
C SER A 9 -19.23 -27.00 -5.28
N VAL A 10 -18.28 -27.83 -4.83
CA VAL A 10 -17.75 -27.80 -3.46
C VAL A 10 -16.75 -26.63 -3.35
N GLY A 11 -17.15 -25.57 -2.67
CA GLY A 11 -16.33 -24.40 -2.41
C GLY A 11 -15.34 -24.63 -1.27
N LEU A 12 -14.05 -24.73 -1.60
CA LEU A 12 -12.94 -24.71 -0.65
C LEU A 12 -12.55 -23.25 -0.38
N LEU A 13 -12.96 -22.71 0.78
CA LEU A 13 -12.57 -21.39 1.26
C LEU A 13 -11.15 -21.46 1.84
N CYS A 14 -10.15 -21.06 1.06
CA CYS A 14 -8.81 -20.75 1.58
C CYS A 14 -8.84 -19.35 2.23
N VAL A 15 -8.74 -19.31 3.56
CA VAL A 15 -8.51 -18.10 4.35
C VAL A 15 -7.01 -17.80 4.34
N CYS A 16 -6.55 -16.93 3.45
CA CYS A 16 -5.20 -16.38 3.52
C CYS A 16 -5.20 -15.24 4.55
N GLY A 17 -4.58 -15.47 5.71
CA GLY A 17 -4.30 -14.41 6.68
C GLY A 17 -3.17 -13.52 6.14
N GLU A 18 -3.46 -12.24 5.89
CA GLU A 18 -2.43 -11.24 5.66
C GLU A 18 -1.84 -10.80 7.00
N VAL A 19 -0.60 -11.21 7.28
CA VAL A 19 0.24 -10.59 8.31
C VAL A 19 0.64 -9.22 7.78
N ARG A 20 -0.12 -8.20 8.15
CA ARG A 20 0.23 -6.81 7.88
C ARG A 20 1.39 -6.43 8.80
N ALA A 21 2.62 -6.46 8.27
CA ALA A 21 3.76 -5.81 8.91
C ALA A 21 3.41 -4.33 9.12
N GLN A 22 3.22 -3.94 10.38
CA GLN A 22 2.94 -2.56 10.76
C GLN A 22 4.19 -1.73 10.48
N GLN A 23 4.18 -1.02 9.36
CA GLN A 23 5.21 -0.06 8.99
C GLN A 23 5.32 0.97 10.13
N PRO A 24 6.53 1.20 10.70
CA PRO A 24 6.73 2.24 11.71
C PRO A 24 6.27 3.57 11.16
N ALA A 25 5.48 4.31 11.94
CA ALA A 25 5.01 5.63 11.55
C ALA A 25 6.19 6.54 11.15
N PRO A 26 6.07 7.35 10.08
CA PRO A 26 7.07 8.36 9.75
C PRO A 26 7.26 9.30 10.93
N GLN A 27 8.48 9.39 11.45
CA GLN A 27 8.76 10.34 12.52
C GLN A 27 8.65 11.78 12.00
N PRO A 28 8.09 12.72 12.78
CA PRO A 28 8.03 14.12 12.40
C PRO A 28 9.44 14.69 12.23
N ILE A 29 9.69 15.33 11.10
CA ILE A 29 10.92 16.08 10.85
C ILE A 29 10.96 17.26 11.84
N PRO A 30 12.01 17.42 12.65
CA PRO A 30 12.12 18.54 13.58
C PRO A 30 12.27 19.86 12.82
N ASN A 31 11.44 20.82 13.22
CA ASN A 31 11.34 22.16 12.65
C ASN A 31 12.65 22.95 12.94
N PRO A 32 13.37 23.47 11.93
CA PRO A 32 14.57 24.27 12.16
C PRO A 32 14.18 25.71 12.51
N GLY A 33 13.84 25.96 13.78
CA GLY A 33 13.37 27.29 14.18
C GLY A 33 13.26 27.55 15.67
N SER A 34 14.03 26.85 16.52
CA SER A 34 14.05 27.12 17.96
C SER A 34 15.29 27.93 18.36
N PRO A 35 15.12 29.05 19.08
CA PRO A 35 16.25 29.83 19.60
C PRO A 35 17.03 29.06 20.67
N LEU A 36 18.37 29.20 20.65
CA LEU A 36 19.29 28.65 21.63
C LEU A 36 18.93 29.12 23.05
N ILE A 37 18.56 28.18 23.91
CA ILE A 37 18.48 28.38 25.37
C ILE A 37 19.84 27.95 25.96
N PRO A 38 20.46 28.75 26.84
CA PRO A 38 21.74 28.41 27.47
C PRO A 38 21.60 27.20 28.43
N PRO A 39 22.69 26.44 28.68
CA PRO A 39 22.67 25.27 29.56
C PRO A 39 22.51 25.71 31.02
N THR A 40 21.28 25.67 31.53
CA THR A 40 21.02 25.70 32.97
C THR A 40 21.40 24.37 33.59
N GLY A 41 22.23 24.43 34.63
CA GLY A 41 22.91 23.29 35.25
C GLY A 41 21.98 22.16 35.72
N LEU A 42 22.53 20.95 35.62
CA LEU A 42 21.99 19.71 36.17
C LEU A 42 21.90 19.76 37.70
N PRO A 43 20.71 19.66 38.31
CA PRO A 43 20.59 19.18 39.68
C PRO A 43 20.70 17.64 39.67
N LEU A 44 21.48 17.11 40.61
CA LEU A 44 21.64 15.67 40.83
C LEU A 44 20.29 14.99 41.11
N PRO A 45 20.10 13.73 40.67
CA PRO A 45 18.90 12.97 40.99
C PRO A 45 18.85 12.66 42.49
N GLY A 46 17.96 13.36 43.19
CA GLY A 46 17.52 12.97 44.53
C GLY A 46 16.75 11.65 44.44
N SER A 47 17.18 10.69 45.25
CA SER A 47 16.51 9.41 45.49
C SER A 47 15.07 9.63 45.94
N SER A 48 14.12 9.43 45.02
CA SER A 48 12.70 9.40 45.34
C SER A 48 12.41 8.10 46.11
N PRO A 49 11.68 8.15 47.25
CA PRO A 49 11.25 6.95 47.94
C PRO A 49 10.36 6.11 47.02
N ILE A 50 10.64 4.81 46.97
CA ILE A 50 9.85 3.81 46.23
C ILE A 50 8.45 3.79 46.85
N THR A 51 7.50 4.45 46.21
CA THR A 51 6.07 4.33 46.53
C THR A 51 5.58 3.01 45.94
N LEU A 52 5.32 2.02 46.80
CA LEU A 52 4.66 0.78 46.43
C LEU A 52 3.34 1.09 45.69
N PRO A 53 3.06 0.45 44.53
CA PRO A 53 1.80 0.66 43.84
C PRO A 53 0.62 0.23 44.73
N PRO A 54 -0.47 1.00 44.80
CA PRO A 54 -1.66 0.62 45.54
C PRO A 54 -2.22 -0.70 44.99
N ILE A 55 -2.48 -1.64 45.89
CA ILE A 55 -3.08 -2.94 45.60
C ILE A 55 -4.44 -2.68 44.90
N PRO A 56 -4.69 -3.25 43.71
CA PRO A 56 -5.94 -3.04 42.99
C PRO A 56 -7.09 -3.60 43.82
N VAL A 57 -8.01 -2.72 44.22
CA VAL A 57 -9.27 -3.11 44.86
C VAL A 57 -10.05 -3.93 43.85
N GLU A 58 -10.28 -5.21 44.16
CA GLU A 58 -11.04 -6.12 43.30
C GLU A 58 -12.47 -5.57 43.15
N LYS A 59 -12.86 -5.25 41.91
CA LYS A 59 -14.21 -4.77 41.60
C LYS A 59 -15.21 -5.85 41.98
N THR A 60 -16.30 -5.48 42.64
CA THR A 60 -17.35 -6.43 42.99
C THR A 60 -18.08 -6.92 41.75
N VAL A 61 -18.77 -8.06 41.84
CA VAL A 61 -19.52 -8.64 40.71
C VAL A 61 -20.57 -7.65 40.17
N ASP A 62 -21.22 -6.89 41.05
CA ASP A 62 -22.19 -5.86 40.68
C ASP A 62 -21.54 -4.71 39.89
N ASP A 63 -20.32 -4.29 40.28
CA ASP A 63 -19.56 -3.28 39.54
C ASP A 63 -19.20 -3.74 38.12
N LEU A 64 -18.87 -5.02 37.96
CA LEU A 64 -18.55 -5.62 36.66
C LEU A 64 -19.78 -5.68 35.74
N ILE A 65 -20.96 -5.98 36.29
CA ILE A 65 -22.22 -5.98 35.53
C ILE A 65 -22.54 -4.56 35.04
N ALA A 66 -22.44 -3.56 35.91
CA ALA A 66 -22.64 -2.16 35.55
C ALA A 66 -21.63 -1.68 34.48
N GLU A 67 -20.38 -2.15 34.54
CA GLU A 67 -19.37 -1.87 33.53
C GLU A 67 -19.70 -2.50 32.16
N LEU A 68 -20.21 -3.74 32.14
CA LEU A 68 -20.66 -4.40 30.90
C LEU A 68 -21.82 -3.66 30.23
N GLU A 69 -22.80 -3.19 30.99
CA GLU A 69 -23.93 -2.42 30.46
C GLU A 69 -23.46 -1.10 29.83
N ARG A 70 -22.53 -0.39 30.49
CA ARG A 70 -21.91 0.82 29.95
C ARG A 70 -21.14 0.53 28.66
N LEU A 71 -20.39 -0.57 28.60
CA LEU A 71 -19.68 -0.98 27.39
C LEU A 71 -20.63 -1.31 26.25
N HIS A 72 -21.78 -1.93 26.53
CA HIS A 72 -22.81 -2.19 25.51
C HIS A 72 -23.43 -0.89 24.98
N ALA A 73 -23.75 0.06 25.86
CA ALA A 73 -24.23 1.38 25.44
C ALA A 73 -23.19 2.11 24.58
N GLN A 74 -21.91 2.09 24.98
CA GLN A 74 -20.83 2.71 24.22
C GLN A 74 -20.64 2.07 22.84
N LYS A 75 -20.76 0.74 22.73
CA LYS A 75 -20.69 0.04 21.44
C LYS A 75 -21.84 0.46 20.52
N ALA A 76 -23.06 0.54 21.04
CA ALA A 76 -24.22 0.98 20.26
C ALA A 76 -24.03 2.41 19.71
N ASP A 77 -23.50 3.32 20.53
CA ASP A 77 -23.21 4.69 20.11
C ASP A 77 -22.10 4.77 19.04
N LEU A 78 -21.05 3.96 19.16
CA LEU A 78 -19.97 3.90 18.17
C LEU A 78 -20.45 3.32 16.84
N GLU A 79 -21.26 2.26 16.88
CA GLU A 79 -21.84 1.67 15.68
C GLU A 79 -22.74 2.68 14.95
N LYS A 80 -23.55 3.44 15.67
CA LYS A 80 -24.36 4.52 15.09
C LYS A 80 -23.49 5.60 14.41
N LYS A 81 -22.40 6.02 15.04
CA LYS A 81 -21.44 6.97 14.45
C LYS A 81 -20.75 6.42 13.21
N GLU A 82 -20.39 5.15 13.21
CA GLU A 82 -19.80 4.49 12.03
C GLU A 82 -20.78 4.49 10.86
N GLN A 83 -22.04 4.14 11.11
CA GLN A 83 -23.09 4.14 10.09
C GLN A 83 -23.34 5.55 9.52
N GLU A 84 -23.38 6.58 10.36
CA GLU A 84 -23.51 7.97 9.93
C GLU A 84 -22.32 8.40 9.06
N LEU A 85 -21.08 8.13 9.48
CA LEU A 85 -19.89 8.43 8.70
C LEU A 85 -19.87 7.73 7.34
N LYS A 86 -20.26 6.45 7.31
CA LYS A 86 -20.37 5.67 6.07
C LYS A 86 -21.42 6.25 5.13
N ALA A 87 -22.56 6.71 5.66
CA ALA A 87 -23.59 7.38 4.89
C ALA A 87 -23.10 8.72 4.31
N VAL A 88 -22.37 9.51 5.10
CA VAL A 88 -21.76 10.77 4.65
C VAL A 88 -20.73 10.52 3.54
N LEU A 89 -19.85 9.52 3.71
CA LEU A 89 -18.86 9.13 2.71
C LEU A 89 -19.53 8.71 1.39
N ARG A 90 -20.55 7.86 1.45
CA ARG A 90 -21.31 7.44 0.25
C ARG A 90 -21.94 8.64 -0.45
N LYS A 91 -22.59 9.54 0.29
CA LYS A 91 -23.17 10.77 -0.29
C LYS A 91 -22.12 11.65 -0.95
N ARG A 92 -20.96 11.84 -0.31
CA ARG A 92 -19.84 12.63 -0.87
C ARG A 92 -19.28 12.00 -2.14
N LEU A 93 -19.07 10.69 -2.16
CA LEU A 93 -18.59 9.96 -3.34
C LEU A 93 -19.59 10.03 -4.49
N GLN A 94 -20.89 9.86 -4.20
CA GLN A 94 -21.93 9.98 -5.21
C GLN A 94 -21.95 11.39 -5.82
N LEU A 95 -21.88 12.43 -4.98
CA LEU A 95 -21.84 13.81 -5.43
C LEU A 95 -20.58 14.14 -6.24
N GLN A 96 -19.43 13.56 -5.88
CA GLN A 96 -18.21 13.64 -6.71
C GLN A 96 -18.40 12.95 -8.06
N THR A 97 -19.02 11.76 -8.09
CA THR A 97 -19.30 11.01 -9.31
C THR A 97 -20.23 11.79 -10.23
N GLU A 98 -21.29 12.39 -9.70
CA GLU A 98 -22.21 13.24 -10.46
C GLU A 98 -21.52 14.48 -11.02
N ARG A 99 -20.62 15.11 -10.25
CA ARG A 99 -19.80 16.25 -10.73
C ARG A 99 -18.88 15.82 -11.86
N LEU A 100 -18.19 14.69 -11.73
CA LEU A 100 -17.32 14.16 -12.77
C LEU A 100 -18.11 13.81 -14.04
N GLN A 101 -19.28 13.19 -13.90
CA GLN A 101 -20.16 12.87 -15.01
C GLN A 101 -20.66 14.12 -15.74
N LYS A 102 -21.02 15.19 -15.01
CA LYS A 102 -21.40 16.49 -15.60
C LYS A 102 -20.25 17.16 -16.35
N LEU A 103 -19.01 16.95 -15.91
CA LEU A 103 -17.81 17.44 -16.58
C LEU A 103 -17.39 16.57 -17.78
N GLY A 104 -18.15 15.53 -18.12
CA GLY A 104 -17.80 14.61 -19.21
C GLY A 104 -16.62 13.69 -18.89
N VAL A 105 -16.09 13.73 -17.66
CA VAL A 105 -15.08 12.78 -17.17
C VAL A 105 -15.82 11.50 -16.79
N THR A 106 -16.16 10.72 -17.81
CA THR A 106 -16.70 9.39 -17.59
C THR A 106 -15.56 8.49 -17.12
N LEU A 107 -15.59 8.06 -15.86
CA LEU A 107 -14.76 6.97 -15.32
C LEU A 107 -15.11 5.60 -15.97
N LYS A 108 -15.69 5.60 -17.18
CA LYS A 108 -16.26 4.43 -17.84
C LYS A 108 -15.22 3.48 -18.43
N ASP A 109 -13.95 3.88 -18.52
CA ASP A 109 -12.91 3.03 -19.12
C ASP A 109 -11.80 2.61 -18.16
N VAL A 110 -12.06 2.60 -16.85
CA VAL A 110 -11.46 1.58 -15.99
C VAL A 110 -12.46 0.45 -15.85
N LYS A 111 -12.79 -0.20 -16.97
CA LYS A 111 -13.13 -1.62 -16.85
C LYS A 111 -11.97 -2.24 -16.05
N PRO A 112 -12.20 -3.18 -15.12
CA PRO A 112 -11.16 -4.12 -14.75
C PRO A 112 -10.86 -4.92 -16.02
N GLY A 113 -10.15 -4.28 -16.96
CA GLY A 113 -9.61 -4.89 -18.15
C GLY A 113 -8.70 -5.98 -17.67
N ALA A 114 -8.56 -7.02 -18.48
CA ALA A 114 -7.56 -8.04 -18.24
C ALA A 114 -6.26 -7.32 -17.83
N PRO A 115 -5.61 -7.76 -16.75
CA PRO A 115 -4.45 -7.07 -16.21
C PRO A 115 -3.45 -6.80 -17.34
N ASP A 116 -2.91 -5.59 -17.39
CA ASP A 116 -1.90 -5.23 -18.39
C ASP A 116 -0.79 -6.28 -18.35
N ARG A 117 -0.36 -6.72 -19.52
CA ARG A 117 0.72 -7.70 -19.65
C ARG A 117 1.96 -7.04 -20.22
N VAL A 118 3.10 -7.55 -19.82
CA VAL A 118 4.39 -7.13 -20.39
C VAL A 118 4.46 -7.64 -21.83
N GLY A 119 4.68 -6.74 -22.77
CA GLY A 119 4.96 -7.04 -24.16
C GLY A 119 6.45 -7.31 -24.37
N ARG A 120 7.07 -6.52 -25.25
CA ARG A 120 8.52 -6.57 -25.50
C ARG A 120 9.27 -5.68 -24.51
N ILE A 121 10.49 -6.09 -24.17
CA ILE A 121 11.43 -5.27 -23.40
C ILE A 121 12.41 -4.69 -24.41
N LEU A 122 12.39 -3.36 -24.55
CA LEU A 122 13.25 -2.59 -25.45
C LEU A 122 14.39 -2.01 -24.62
N LEU A 123 15.62 -2.48 -24.85
CA LEU A 123 16.82 -1.94 -24.21
C LEU A 123 17.44 -0.88 -25.13
N GLU A 124 17.70 0.31 -24.60
CA GLU A 124 18.36 1.42 -25.31
C GLU A 124 19.64 1.83 -24.56
N GLY A 125 20.74 1.98 -25.28
CA GLY A 125 22.02 2.43 -24.71
C GLY A 125 22.95 1.32 -24.17
N THR A 126 22.60 0.05 -24.39
CA THR A 126 23.33 -1.11 -23.85
C THR A 126 24.11 -1.86 -24.91
N ALA A 127 25.30 -2.37 -24.57
CA ALA A 127 25.98 -3.36 -25.38
C ALA A 127 25.25 -4.73 -25.32
N GLU A 128 25.34 -5.52 -26.40
CA GLU A 128 24.74 -6.87 -26.48
C GLU A 128 25.19 -7.79 -25.34
N LYS A 129 26.37 -7.56 -24.77
CA LYS A 129 26.93 -8.37 -23.67
C LYS A 129 26.21 -8.15 -22.34
N ASP A 130 25.59 -7.00 -22.15
CA ASP A 130 24.95 -6.62 -20.89
C ASP A 130 23.43 -6.78 -20.93
N GLU A 131 22.83 -6.94 -22.11
CA GLU A 131 21.40 -7.26 -22.29
C GLU A 131 20.96 -8.45 -21.41
N LYS A 132 21.72 -9.54 -21.43
CA LYS A 132 21.38 -10.74 -20.64
C LYS A 132 21.44 -10.47 -19.13
N LYS A 133 22.39 -9.65 -18.67
CA LYS A 133 22.52 -9.29 -17.25
C LYS A 133 21.38 -8.36 -16.82
N ILE A 134 21.03 -7.40 -17.65
CA ILE A 134 19.95 -6.45 -17.41
C ILE A 134 18.61 -7.19 -17.29
N LEU A 135 18.34 -8.13 -18.21
CA LEU A 135 17.12 -8.96 -18.16
C LEU A 135 17.05 -9.81 -16.87
N ASP A 136 18.18 -10.36 -16.42
CA ASP A 136 18.26 -11.15 -15.18
C ASP A 136 18.03 -10.29 -13.93
N VAL A 137 18.60 -9.08 -13.89
CA VAL A 137 18.45 -8.12 -12.78
C VAL A 137 17.03 -7.55 -12.67
N ILE A 138 16.41 -7.23 -13.81
CA ILE A 138 15.04 -6.70 -13.86
C ILE A 138 14.05 -7.73 -13.32
N GLY A 139 14.24 -9.02 -13.67
CA GLY A 139 13.39 -10.12 -13.18
C GLY A 139 11.96 -10.11 -13.73
N ILE A 140 11.70 -9.36 -14.80
CA ILE A 140 10.40 -9.28 -15.49
C ILE A 140 10.49 -10.04 -16.81
N ARG A 141 9.49 -10.87 -17.12
CA ARG A 141 9.45 -11.61 -18.39
C ARG A 141 8.30 -11.14 -19.30
N PRO A 142 8.50 -11.16 -20.64
CA PRO A 142 7.41 -10.98 -21.59
C PRO A 142 6.22 -11.92 -21.30
N GLY A 143 5.01 -11.39 -21.36
CA GLY A 143 3.75 -12.10 -21.09
C GLY A 143 3.27 -12.10 -19.64
N GLU A 144 4.13 -11.69 -18.70
CA GLU A 144 3.80 -11.56 -17.27
C GLU A 144 2.82 -10.39 -17.02
N VAL A 145 2.09 -10.45 -15.90
CA VAL A 145 1.23 -9.34 -15.48
C VAL A 145 2.09 -8.16 -15.04
N LEU A 146 1.89 -7.01 -15.68
CA LEU A 146 2.58 -5.78 -15.38
C LEU A 146 2.17 -5.28 -13.99
N ARG A 147 3.14 -5.21 -13.07
CA ARG A 147 2.96 -4.64 -11.73
C ARG A 147 3.88 -3.44 -11.59
N TYR A 148 3.31 -2.25 -11.42
CA TYR A 148 4.08 -1.01 -11.26
C TYR A 148 5.14 -1.05 -10.16
N PRO A 149 4.90 -1.66 -8.97
CA PRO A 149 5.94 -1.76 -7.94
C PRO A 149 7.18 -2.52 -8.41
N VAL A 150 7.02 -3.53 -9.27
CA VAL A 150 8.12 -4.35 -9.78
C VAL A 150 9.01 -3.56 -10.74
N LEU A 151 8.46 -2.58 -11.48
CA LEU A 151 9.24 -1.69 -12.35
C LEU A 151 10.17 -0.79 -11.55
N GLU A 152 9.70 -0.23 -10.44
CA GLU A 152 10.52 0.61 -9.56
C GLU A 152 11.61 -0.21 -8.88
N GLU A 153 11.30 -1.42 -8.43
CA GLU A 153 12.31 -2.34 -7.91
C GLU A 153 13.38 -2.66 -8.95
N ALA A 154 12.96 -2.94 -10.19
CA ALA A 154 13.88 -3.20 -11.29
C ALA A 154 14.82 -2.01 -11.54
N ARG A 155 14.29 -0.79 -11.54
CA ARG A 155 15.09 0.43 -11.64
C ARG A 155 16.14 0.53 -10.52
N ILE A 156 15.72 0.34 -9.27
CA ILE A 156 16.63 0.39 -8.10
C ILE A 156 17.72 -0.70 -8.20
N LYS A 157 17.36 -1.91 -8.67
CA LYS A 157 18.32 -3.01 -8.84
C LYS A 157 19.36 -2.72 -9.93
N LEU A 158 18.94 -2.11 -11.03
CA LEU A 158 19.85 -1.67 -12.11
C LEU A 158 20.81 -0.58 -11.61
N GLU A 159 20.31 0.43 -10.89
CA GLU A 159 21.16 1.47 -10.29
C GLU A 159 22.18 0.85 -9.32
N LYS A 160 21.76 -0.12 -8.49
CA LYS A 160 22.65 -0.85 -7.56
C LYS A 160 23.71 -1.71 -8.25
N THR A 161 23.43 -2.18 -9.46
CA THR A 161 24.37 -2.99 -10.25
C THR A 161 25.47 -2.13 -10.89
N GLY A 162 25.33 -0.80 -10.82
CA GLY A 162 26.32 0.17 -11.30
C GLY A 162 26.01 0.80 -12.65
N PHE A 163 24.80 0.58 -13.19
CA PHE A 163 24.32 1.29 -14.37
C PHE A 163 23.94 2.73 -13.99
N ARG A 164 24.22 3.70 -14.86
CA ARG A 164 23.86 5.11 -14.67
C ARG A 164 22.69 5.50 -15.58
N ASP A 165 22.02 6.59 -15.21
CA ASP A 165 20.89 7.18 -15.94
C ASP A 165 19.83 6.14 -16.34
N VAL A 166 19.50 5.25 -15.39
CA VAL A 166 18.50 4.20 -15.56
C VAL A 166 17.11 4.83 -15.66
N VAL A 167 16.45 4.65 -16.80
CA VAL A 167 15.05 5.07 -16.99
C VAL A 167 14.24 3.88 -17.48
N VAL A 168 13.23 3.49 -16.70
CA VAL A 168 12.29 2.41 -17.03
C VAL A 168 10.94 3.05 -17.35
N GLU A 169 10.52 3.00 -18.62
CA GLU A 169 9.26 3.57 -19.09
C GLU A 169 8.33 2.49 -19.62
N VAL A 170 7.03 2.68 -19.38
CA VAL A 170 5.98 1.83 -19.96
C VAL A 170 5.48 2.48 -21.24
N VAL A 171 5.70 1.81 -22.37
CA VAL A 171 5.28 2.26 -23.70
C VAL A 171 4.05 1.44 -24.12
N SER A 172 2.97 2.12 -24.52
CA SER A 172 1.81 1.41 -25.06
C SER A 172 2.14 0.85 -26.44
N ASN A 173 1.94 -0.46 -26.62
CA ASN A 173 2.14 -1.11 -27.90
C ASN A 173 0.98 -0.73 -28.86
N LYS A 174 1.30 -0.39 -30.10
CA LYS A 174 0.31 -0.02 -31.13
C LYS A 174 -0.45 -1.21 -31.68
N GLN A 175 0.11 -2.42 -31.59
CA GLN A 175 -0.45 -3.64 -32.15
C GLN A 175 -1.48 -4.28 -31.21
N ASP A 176 -1.17 -4.29 -29.91
CA ASP A 176 -2.04 -4.87 -28.89
C ASP A 176 -2.18 -3.94 -27.69
N ALA A 177 -3.38 -3.44 -27.44
CA ALA A 177 -3.64 -2.55 -26.30
C ALA A 177 -3.44 -3.22 -24.94
N GLN A 178 -3.56 -4.55 -24.88
CA GLN A 178 -3.40 -5.37 -23.68
C GLN A 178 -1.92 -5.59 -23.29
N PHE A 179 -1.00 -5.45 -24.24
CA PHE A 179 0.43 -5.59 -23.99
C PHE A 179 1.08 -4.21 -23.92
N LYS A 180 1.87 -3.99 -22.87
CA LYS A 180 2.67 -2.79 -22.68
C LYS A 180 4.14 -3.16 -22.86
N ASP A 181 4.81 -2.51 -23.78
CA ASP A 181 6.24 -2.70 -23.98
C ASP A 181 6.98 -1.91 -22.88
N ILE A 182 8.06 -2.48 -22.35
CA ILE A 182 8.89 -1.82 -21.33
C ILE A 182 10.13 -1.30 -22.05
N ARG A 183 10.35 0.01 -22.03
CA ARG A 183 11.58 0.63 -22.51
C ARG A 183 12.51 0.84 -21.33
N VAL A 184 13.72 0.29 -21.41
CA VAL A 184 14.76 0.48 -20.41
C VAL A 184 15.92 1.20 -21.07
N ARG A 185 16.18 2.42 -20.63
CA ARG A 185 17.35 3.21 -21.01
C ARG A 185 18.38 3.09 -19.91
N VAL A 186 19.61 2.86 -20.31
CA VAL A 186 20.74 2.72 -19.38
C VAL A 186 21.99 3.22 -20.05
N GLU A 187 22.81 3.94 -19.29
CA GLU A 187 24.14 4.35 -19.70
C GLU A 187 25.18 3.51 -18.96
N GLU A 188 26.06 2.86 -19.72
CA GLU A 188 27.16 2.10 -19.16
C GLU A 188 28.16 3.04 -18.47
N LEU A 189 28.60 2.66 -17.27
CA LEU A 189 29.71 3.33 -16.62
C LEU A 189 30.99 3.00 -17.41
N LYS A 190 31.37 3.86 -18.36
CA LYS A 190 32.71 3.82 -18.96
C LYS A 190 33.74 3.85 -17.83
N ARG A 191 34.35 2.70 -17.58
CA ARG A 191 35.52 2.55 -16.71
C ARG A 191 36.79 2.79 -17.52
#